data_AF-A0A3E2U9I8-F1
#
_entry.id   AF-A0A3E2U9I8-F1
#
_cell.length_a   1.000
_cell.length_b   1.000
_cell.length_c   1.000
_cell.angle_alpha   90.00
_cell.angle_beta   90.00
_cell.angle_gamma   90.00
#
_symmetry.space_group_name_H-M   'P 1'
#
loop_
_entity.id
_entity.type
_entity.pdbx_description
1 polymer ?
#
loop_
_entity_poly.entity_id
_entity_poly.type
_entity_poly.pdbx_seq_one_letter_code
_entity_poly.pdbx_strand_id
1 'polypeptide(L)'
;MMLCVISYWVLSGAPRAADSAAKLLRTHPTKTLKWRDVYLKLTRHNGRAGTHGTYNPKHNDRSFNLANSEHIDQERAKGNIYWDCYHGIRSASDKDKQTAAFSDVEKMFYEIHYSHFVENQNARNAKIRHTERNRTIEDLLEGKKTCPEETIYQLGTLDEHASAEDLLNIVTEFINEFKAKFGEHVHVLDWALHLDESTPHIHERHVFDCKNKYGEVAPQQEKALEALGFDLPDPDKPLSRRNNRKITFDAACRKMLFEIAKRHGLDLEEEAEYGNRKYLEKQDFILAKQKEQLAVQQNRLDELTLKVNDMETLIDEVSAAAYDKAVEVVTDVVRTETRKEDMRMIEDTKKWVLSPERKAPQATREYAAHRLDTVLDKFLKTMQTTAARLQEKLLKPEARQKGKEQVKEKARDSVLQLLSRLQAEQAQRNPSVLSTAEKSENRFQ
;
A
#
# COMPACT_ATOMS: atom_id res chain seq x y z
N MET A 1 -50.55 -21.42 47.52
CA MET A 1 -49.19 -20.94 47.85
C MET A 1 -48.21 -21.98 47.33
N MET A 2 -47.28 -21.79 46.40
CA MET A 2 -46.83 -20.65 45.60
C MET A 2 -46.76 -21.15 44.13
N LEU A 3 -47.36 -20.41 43.20
CA LEU A 3 -47.09 -20.54 41.77
C LEU A 3 -45.79 -19.77 41.49
N CYS A 4 -44.71 -20.47 41.17
CA CYS A 4 -43.47 -19.85 40.73
C CYS A 4 -43.55 -19.66 39.20
N VAL A 5 -43.89 -18.44 38.81
CA VAL A 5 -43.95 -17.98 37.42
C VAL A 5 -42.52 -17.83 36.91
N ILE A 6 -42.10 -18.69 36.00
CA ILE A 6 -40.90 -18.49 35.19
C ILE A 6 -41.29 -17.52 34.07
N SER A 7 -41.05 -16.23 34.30
CA SER A 7 -41.24 -15.19 33.30
C SER A 7 -40.18 -15.35 32.20
N TYR A 8 -40.53 -16.01 31.10
CA TYR A 8 -39.77 -15.90 29.86
C TYR A 8 -40.00 -14.51 29.26
N TRP A 9 -38.99 -13.64 29.37
CA TRP A 9 -38.93 -12.45 28.53
C TRP A 9 -38.59 -12.88 27.10
N VAL A 10 -39.62 -13.10 26.29
CA VAL A 10 -39.49 -13.11 24.83
C VAL A 10 -39.41 -11.65 24.38
N LEU A 11 -38.20 -11.11 24.26
CA LEU A 11 -37.96 -9.82 23.62
C LEU A 11 -38.01 -9.99 22.10
N SER A 12 -39.19 -9.82 21.52
CA SER A 12 -39.39 -9.63 20.08
C SER A 12 -38.84 -8.25 19.65
N GLY A 13 -37.51 -8.15 19.52
CA GLY A 13 -36.80 -6.92 19.14
C GLY A 13 -36.44 -6.78 17.65
N ALA A 14 -36.70 -7.80 16.83
CA ALA A 14 -36.13 -7.94 15.48
C ALA A 14 -36.46 -6.79 14.49
N PRO A 15 -37.69 -6.24 14.41
CA PRO A 15 -37.94 -5.11 13.51
C PRO A 15 -37.26 -3.83 14.00
N ARG A 16 -37.25 -3.60 15.31
CA ARG A 16 -36.78 -2.33 15.90
C ARG A 16 -35.27 -2.16 15.82
N ALA A 17 -34.50 -3.24 15.87
CA ALA A 17 -33.04 -3.19 15.85
C ALA A 17 -32.50 -2.83 14.44
N ALA A 18 -32.94 -3.55 13.40
CA ALA A 18 -32.61 -3.22 12.01
C ALA A 18 -33.07 -1.80 11.66
N ASP A 19 -34.30 -1.42 12.01
CA ASP A 19 -34.82 -0.06 11.81
C ASP A 19 -33.99 1.01 12.53
N SER A 20 -33.42 0.70 13.70
CA SER A 20 -32.61 1.66 14.47
C SER A 20 -31.21 1.84 13.87
N ALA A 21 -30.56 0.76 13.41
CA ALA A 21 -29.27 0.86 12.75
C ALA A 21 -29.36 1.39 11.32
N ALA A 22 -30.40 1.03 10.55
CA ALA A 22 -30.66 1.62 9.24
C ALA A 22 -30.89 3.14 9.34
N LYS A 23 -31.54 3.62 10.41
CA LYS A 23 -31.63 5.07 10.71
C LYS A 23 -30.28 5.73 10.93
N LEU A 24 -29.31 5.04 11.54
CA LEU A 24 -27.95 5.57 11.71
C LEU A 24 -27.21 5.70 10.38
N LEU A 25 -27.50 4.83 9.40
CA LEU A 25 -26.87 4.86 8.06
C LEU A 25 -27.41 5.97 7.15
N ARG A 26 -28.65 6.46 7.36
CA ARG A 26 -29.30 7.50 6.54
C ARG A 26 -28.61 8.88 6.55
N THR A 27 -27.54 9.04 7.32
CA THR A 27 -26.69 10.25 7.34
C THR A 27 -25.54 10.22 6.32
N HIS A 28 -25.33 9.09 5.63
CA HIS A 28 -24.27 8.90 4.64
C HIS A 28 -24.81 8.86 3.19
N PRO A 29 -24.08 9.40 2.20
CA PRO A 29 -24.56 9.45 0.81
C PRO A 29 -24.60 8.05 0.17
N THR A 30 -25.80 7.60 -0.20
CA THR A 30 -26.03 6.34 -0.92
C THR A 30 -25.69 6.51 -2.40
N LYS A 31 -24.68 5.79 -2.90
CA LYS A 31 -24.47 5.66 -4.36
C LYS A 31 -25.55 4.74 -4.92
N THR A 32 -26.42 5.27 -5.77
CA THR A 32 -27.34 4.47 -6.59
C THR A 32 -26.63 4.03 -7.87
N LEU A 33 -26.41 2.73 -8.05
CA LEU A 33 -25.79 2.17 -9.24
C LEU A 33 -26.85 1.61 -10.19
N LYS A 34 -26.66 1.88 -11.49
CA LYS A 34 -27.49 1.35 -12.59
C LYS A 34 -27.13 -0.12 -12.83
N TRP A 35 -28.16 -0.96 -12.86
CA TRP A 35 -28.13 -2.39 -13.14
C TRP A 35 -27.43 -2.71 -14.48
N ARG A 36 -26.27 -3.34 -14.39
CA ARG A 36 -25.76 -4.29 -15.40
C ARG A 36 -25.89 -5.69 -14.79
N ASP A 37 -26.08 -6.71 -15.61
CA ASP A 37 -26.16 -8.13 -15.22
C ASP A 37 -24.81 -8.63 -14.67
N VAL A 38 -24.37 -8.09 -13.53
CA VAL A 38 -23.18 -8.51 -12.79
C VAL A 38 -23.64 -8.98 -11.43
N TYR A 39 -23.54 -10.28 -11.18
CA TYR A 39 -23.91 -10.89 -9.91
C TYR A 39 -22.96 -10.42 -8.81
N LEU A 40 -23.48 -10.07 -7.63
CA LEU A 40 -22.65 -9.68 -6.49
C LEU A 40 -22.06 -10.92 -5.80
N LYS A 41 -20.78 -10.86 -5.46
CA LYS A 41 -20.09 -11.95 -4.74
C LYS A 41 -20.35 -11.87 -3.24
N LEU A 42 -21.01 -12.87 -2.67
CA LEU A 42 -21.15 -12.97 -1.21
C LEU A 42 -19.95 -13.71 -0.61
N THR A 43 -19.26 -13.05 0.32
CA THR A 43 -18.18 -13.64 1.11
C THR A 43 -18.66 -13.82 2.55
N ARG A 44 -18.64 -15.06 3.04
CA ARG A 44 -18.78 -15.44 4.45
C ARG A 44 -17.54 -16.21 4.88
N HIS A 45 -16.63 -15.55 5.58
CA HIS A 45 -15.36 -16.16 6.00
C HIS A 45 -15.33 -16.38 7.50
N ASN A 46 -15.06 -17.61 7.94
CA ASN A 46 -15.02 -17.97 9.35
C ASN A 46 -13.58 -18.26 9.80
N GLY A 47 -13.19 -17.76 10.97
CA GLY A 47 -11.92 -18.12 11.57
C GLY A 47 -11.82 -17.78 13.05
N ARG A 48 -10.88 -18.44 13.73
CA ARG A 48 -10.65 -18.31 15.18
C ARG A 48 -9.25 -17.81 15.51
N ALA A 49 -8.27 -18.28 14.75
CA ALA A 49 -6.87 -18.00 14.98
C ALA A 49 -6.09 -18.11 13.67
N GLY A 50 -5.09 -17.24 13.55
CA GLY A 50 -4.16 -17.15 12.43
C GLY A 50 -2.73 -17.49 12.80
N THR A 51 -1.79 -17.12 11.93
CA THR A 51 -0.34 -17.18 12.18
C THR A 51 0.05 -16.39 13.43
N HIS A 52 -0.68 -15.30 13.71
CA HIS A 52 -0.39 -14.37 14.81
C HIS A 52 -1.20 -14.60 16.10
N GLY A 53 -1.86 -15.76 16.26
CA GLY A 53 -2.64 -16.08 17.46
C GLY A 53 -4.15 -16.03 17.23
N THR A 54 -4.94 -15.98 18.30
CA THR A 54 -6.40 -15.86 18.22
C THR A 54 -6.81 -14.47 17.72
N TYR A 55 -7.92 -14.39 16.99
CA TYR A 55 -8.41 -13.12 16.47
C TYR A 55 -8.90 -12.23 17.61
N ASN A 56 -8.37 -11.02 17.66
CA ASN A 56 -8.60 -10.09 18.75
C ASN A 56 -9.83 -9.21 18.46
N PRO A 57 -10.88 -9.25 19.31
CA PRO A 57 -12.10 -8.45 19.11
C PRO A 57 -11.84 -6.94 19.16
N LYS A 58 -10.72 -6.48 19.74
CA LYS A 58 -10.35 -5.04 19.80
C LYS A 58 -10.19 -4.40 18.41
N HIS A 59 -9.91 -5.21 17.39
CA HIS A 59 -9.87 -4.69 16.02
C HIS A 59 -11.26 -4.30 15.53
N ASN A 60 -12.32 -4.98 15.99
CA ASN A 60 -13.68 -4.85 15.48
C ASN A 60 -14.43 -3.66 16.09
N ASP A 61 -14.16 -3.32 17.34
CA ASP A 61 -14.74 -2.13 17.99
C ASP A 61 -13.81 -0.90 17.90
N ARG A 62 -12.69 -1.02 17.17
CA ARG A 62 -11.66 0.01 17.02
C ARG A 62 -11.06 0.48 18.36
N SER A 63 -10.99 -0.40 19.37
CA SER A 63 -10.39 -0.13 20.69
C SER A 63 -8.84 -0.11 20.66
N PHE A 64 -8.25 0.62 19.71
CA PHE A 64 -6.81 0.83 19.56
C PHE A 64 -6.52 2.19 18.90
N ASN A 65 -5.25 2.58 18.84
CA ASN A 65 -4.87 3.84 18.20
C ASN A 65 -4.98 3.74 16.66
N LEU A 66 -6.03 4.34 16.10
CA LEU A 66 -6.29 4.38 14.66
C LEU A 66 -5.22 5.13 13.85
N ALA A 67 -4.44 6.03 14.47
CA ALA A 67 -3.35 6.75 13.79
C ALA A 67 -2.26 5.82 13.25
N ASN A 68 -2.16 4.62 13.80
CA ASN A 68 -1.16 3.63 13.40
C ASN A 68 -1.63 2.73 12.24
N SER A 69 -2.82 2.97 11.67
CA SER A 69 -3.39 2.14 10.60
C SER A 69 -3.54 2.92 9.29
N GLU A 70 -2.73 2.60 8.30
CA GLU A 70 -2.75 3.27 6.98
C GLU A 70 -4.05 3.03 6.18
N HIS A 71 -4.77 1.95 6.47
CA HIS A 71 -5.92 1.49 5.68
C HIS A 71 -7.28 1.81 6.30
N ILE A 72 -7.30 2.43 7.49
CA ILE A 72 -8.52 2.84 8.18
C ILE A 72 -8.68 4.35 8.06
N ASP A 73 -9.80 4.79 7.49
CA ASP A 73 -10.15 6.20 7.44
C ASP A 73 -10.81 6.62 8.76
N GLN A 74 -10.08 7.43 9.55
CA GLN A 74 -10.52 7.86 10.88
C GLN A 74 -11.83 8.66 10.88
N GLU A 75 -12.10 9.43 9.81
CA GLU A 75 -13.34 10.20 9.72
C GLU A 75 -14.52 9.28 9.41
N ARG A 76 -14.32 8.29 8.53
CA ARG A 76 -15.33 7.27 8.23
C ARG A 76 -15.57 6.31 9.41
N ALA A 77 -14.58 6.07 10.27
CA ALA A 77 -14.71 5.20 11.44
C ALA A 77 -15.79 5.68 12.43
N LYS A 78 -16.09 6.98 12.45
CA LYS A 78 -17.19 7.57 13.23
C LYS A 78 -18.57 7.08 12.77
N GLY A 79 -18.69 6.62 11.52
CA GLY A 79 -19.90 6.03 10.94
C GLY A 79 -20.07 4.53 11.21
N ASN A 80 -19.08 3.87 11.82
CA ASN A 80 -19.19 2.45 12.15
C ASN A 80 -20.36 2.20 13.12
N ILE A 81 -20.97 1.02 13.00
CA ILE A 81 -22.09 0.59 13.85
C ILE A 81 -21.67 -0.68 14.58
N TYR A 82 -21.95 -0.73 15.88
CA TYR A 82 -21.60 -1.84 16.74
C TYR A 82 -22.85 -2.42 17.42
N TRP A 83 -22.80 -3.70 17.74
CA TRP A 83 -23.80 -4.39 18.55
C TRP A 83 -23.11 -5.41 19.45
N ASP A 84 -23.62 -5.57 20.66
CA ASP A 84 -23.29 -6.72 21.51
C ASP A 84 -24.51 -7.25 22.26
N CYS A 85 -24.39 -8.46 22.78
CA CYS A 85 -25.48 -9.20 23.40
C CYS A 85 -26.04 -8.58 24.69
N TYR A 86 -25.35 -7.60 25.30
CA TYR A 86 -25.79 -6.95 26.54
C TYR A 86 -26.28 -5.51 26.32
N HIS A 87 -25.61 -4.75 25.45
CA HIS A 87 -25.85 -3.31 25.28
C HIS A 87 -26.62 -2.97 23.99
N GLY A 88 -26.77 -3.93 23.07
CA GLY A 88 -27.47 -3.75 21.81
C GLY A 88 -26.75 -2.79 20.85
N ILE A 89 -27.52 -2.22 19.91
CA ILE A 89 -26.98 -1.40 18.81
C ILE A 89 -26.50 -0.04 19.32
N ARG A 90 -25.36 0.42 18.79
CA ARG A 90 -24.77 1.73 19.03
C ARG A 90 -23.98 2.23 17.83
N SER A 91 -23.87 3.54 17.69
CA SER A 91 -22.92 4.16 16.76
C SER A 91 -21.55 4.30 17.41
N ALA A 92 -20.47 4.28 16.60
CA ALA A 92 -19.14 4.68 17.05
C ALA A 92 -19.08 6.13 17.58
N SER A 93 -20.04 6.97 17.17
CA SER A 93 -20.14 8.37 17.62
C SER A 93 -20.97 8.58 18.89
N ASP A 94 -21.60 7.53 19.44
CA ASP A 94 -22.40 7.63 20.67
C ASP A 94 -21.50 7.84 21.89
N LYS A 95 -21.35 9.10 22.32
CA LYS A 95 -20.59 9.47 23.52
C LYS A 95 -21.32 9.16 24.83
N ASP A 96 -22.64 8.99 24.78
CA ASP A 96 -23.51 8.88 25.96
C ASP A 96 -23.63 7.43 26.47
N LYS A 97 -23.24 6.43 25.66
CA LYS A 97 -23.16 5.04 26.11
C LYS A 97 -21.73 4.79 26.60
N GLN A 98 -21.57 4.46 27.88
CA GLN A 98 -20.32 3.85 28.34
C GLN A 98 -20.22 2.49 27.64
N THR A 99 -19.41 2.42 26.58
CA THR A 99 -19.32 1.22 25.74
C THR A 99 -18.24 0.32 26.30
N ALA A 100 -18.64 -0.87 26.75
CA ALA A 100 -17.69 -1.93 27.03
C ALA A 100 -16.98 -2.29 25.72
N ALA A 101 -15.66 -2.45 25.77
CA ALA A 101 -14.93 -3.00 24.63
C ALA A 101 -15.45 -4.41 24.35
N PHE A 102 -15.43 -4.86 23.09
CA PHE A 102 -15.87 -6.21 22.76
C PHE A 102 -15.09 -7.27 23.55
N SER A 103 -13.79 -7.04 23.82
CA SER A 103 -13.02 -7.93 24.70
C SER A 103 -13.62 -8.09 26.11
N ASP A 104 -14.19 -7.01 26.66
CA ASP A 104 -14.81 -7.04 27.98
C ASP A 104 -16.18 -7.72 27.92
N VAL A 105 -16.95 -7.50 26.85
CA VAL A 105 -18.23 -8.18 26.61
C VAL A 105 -18.04 -9.69 26.45
N GLU A 106 -17.08 -10.12 25.64
CA GLU A 106 -16.74 -11.53 25.46
C GLU A 106 -16.31 -12.18 26.78
N LYS A 107 -15.43 -11.49 27.52
CA LYS A 107 -14.99 -11.95 28.84
C LYS A 107 -16.16 -12.10 29.81
N MET A 108 -17.03 -11.09 29.88
CA MET A 108 -18.23 -11.14 30.73
C MET A 108 -19.15 -12.30 30.36
N PHE A 109 -19.35 -12.57 29.06
CA PHE A 109 -20.11 -13.74 28.61
C PHE A 109 -19.46 -15.04 29.08
N TYR A 110 -18.15 -15.19 28.91
CA TYR A 110 -17.47 -16.42 29.33
C TYR A 110 -17.48 -16.60 30.85
N GLU A 111 -17.36 -15.52 31.62
CA GLU A 111 -17.47 -15.54 33.08
C GLU A 111 -18.87 -15.99 33.52
N ILE A 112 -19.92 -15.42 32.93
CA ILE A 112 -21.32 -15.77 33.27
C ILE A 112 -21.63 -17.22 32.91
N HIS A 113 -21.20 -17.69 31.75
CA HIS A 113 -21.65 -18.98 31.20
C HIS A 113 -20.71 -20.15 31.50
N TYR A 114 -19.40 -19.92 31.68
CA TYR A 114 -18.40 -20.99 31.73
C TYR A 114 -17.57 -21.04 33.02
N SER A 115 -17.74 -20.11 33.97
CA SER A 115 -16.99 -20.16 35.25
C SER A 115 -17.20 -21.47 36.00
N HIS A 116 -18.45 -21.95 36.09
CA HIS A 116 -18.75 -23.22 36.76
C HIS A 116 -18.04 -24.42 36.10
N PHE A 117 -17.91 -24.41 34.77
CA PHE A 117 -17.14 -25.43 34.06
C PHE A 117 -15.64 -25.36 34.41
N VAL A 118 -15.07 -24.15 34.42
CA VAL A 118 -13.65 -23.93 34.74
C VAL A 118 -13.34 -24.33 36.18
N GLU A 119 -14.13 -23.86 37.15
CA GLU A 119 -13.97 -24.16 38.57
C GLU A 119 -14.01 -25.67 38.83
N ASN A 120 -15.02 -26.35 38.30
CA ASN A 120 -15.15 -27.80 38.48
C ASN A 120 -14.06 -28.58 37.76
N GLN A 121 -13.63 -28.12 36.58
CA GLN A 121 -12.50 -28.74 35.88
C GLN A 121 -11.22 -28.61 36.69
N ASN A 122 -10.94 -27.43 37.23
CA ASN A 122 -9.77 -27.17 38.06
C ASN A 122 -9.83 -27.95 39.38
N ALA A 123 -11.00 -28.05 40.00
CA ALA A 123 -11.21 -28.87 41.19
C ALA A 123 -10.94 -30.36 40.92
N ARG A 124 -11.38 -30.88 39.75
CA ARG A 124 -11.09 -32.26 39.33
C ARG A 124 -9.59 -32.46 39.08
N ASN A 125 -8.95 -31.53 38.39
CA ASN A 125 -7.50 -31.54 38.15
C ASN A 125 -6.71 -31.55 39.47
N ALA A 126 -7.10 -30.72 40.44
CA ALA A 126 -6.49 -30.69 41.76
C ALA A 126 -6.64 -32.03 42.51
N LYS A 127 -7.81 -32.68 42.44
CA LYS A 127 -8.04 -34.00 43.05
C LYS A 127 -7.12 -35.08 42.47
N ILE A 128 -6.82 -35.02 41.18
CA ILE A 128 -5.88 -35.95 40.52
C ILE A 128 -4.43 -35.43 40.53
N ARG A 129 -4.13 -34.36 41.27
CA ARG A 129 -2.80 -33.72 41.41
C ARG A 129 -2.20 -33.23 40.09
N HIS A 130 -3.04 -32.80 39.15
CA HIS A 130 -2.65 -32.23 37.85
C HIS A 130 -3.02 -30.75 37.72
N THR A 131 -2.61 -29.92 38.69
CA THR A 131 -2.93 -28.48 38.72
C THR A 131 -2.30 -27.69 37.59
N GLU A 132 -1.27 -28.22 36.92
CA GLU A 132 -0.68 -27.64 35.70
C GLU A 132 -1.66 -27.57 34.53
N ARG A 133 -2.77 -28.31 34.60
CA ARG A 133 -3.84 -28.32 33.58
C ARG A 133 -4.99 -27.37 33.90
N ASN A 134 -4.88 -26.63 35.01
CA ASN A 134 -5.90 -25.65 35.38
C ASN A 134 -5.94 -24.53 34.34
N ARG A 135 -7.14 -24.01 34.11
CA ARG A 135 -7.37 -22.94 33.16
C ARG A 135 -8.14 -21.81 33.82
N THR A 136 -8.01 -20.60 33.30
CA THR A 136 -8.86 -19.46 33.60
C THR A 136 -9.87 -19.22 32.48
N ILE A 137 -10.70 -18.19 32.64
CA ILE A 137 -11.59 -17.74 31.56
C ILE A 137 -10.79 -17.16 30.39
N GLU A 138 -9.72 -16.43 30.69
CA GLU A 138 -8.79 -15.89 29.69
C GLU A 138 -8.14 -17.01 28.87
N ASP A 139 -7.73 -18.12 29.52
CA ASP A 139 -7.21 -19.29 28.80
C ASP A 139 -8.23 -19.90 27.82
N LEU A 140 -9.54 -19.79 28.12
CA LEU A 140 -10.58 -20.22 27.18
C LEU A 140 -10.72 -19.25 26.01
N LEU A 141 -10.62 -17.94 26.24
CA LEU A 141 -10.67 -16.89 25.21
C LEU A 141 -9.43 -16.89 24.30
N GLU A 142 -8.27 -17.33 24.80
CA GLU A 142 -7.03 -17.48 24.02
C GLU A 142 -6.89 -18.88 23.40
N GLY A 143 -7.69 -19.84 23.85
CA GLY A 143 -7.65 -21.21 23.36
C GLY A 143 -8.19 -21.33 21.93
N LYS A 144 -7.36 -21.81 20.99
CA LYS A 144 -7.73 -21.98 19.55
C LYS A 144 -9.02 -22.77 19.27
N LYS A 145 -9.49 -23.58 20.23
CA LYS A 145 -10.72 -24.40 20.11
C LYS A 145 -11.90 -23.84 20.91
N THR A 146 -11.64 -22.88 21.79
CA THR A 146 -12.59 -22.39 22.79
C THR A 146 -12.84 -20.90 22.68
N CYS A 147 -11.96 -20.15 22.02
CA CYS A 147 -12.16 -18.73 21.70
C CYS A 147 -13.36 -18.55 20.76
N PRO A 148 -14.01 -17.38 20.75
CA PRO A 148 -15.05 -17.10 19.78
C PRO A 148 -14.55 -17.26 18.34
N GLU A 149 -15.46 -17.67 17.46
CA GLU A 149 -15.24 -17.69 16.02
C GLU A 149 -15.71 -16.37 15.43
N GLU A 150 -14.88 -15.76 14.60
CA GLU A 150 -15.22 -14.58 13.83
C GLU A 150 -15.71 -14.99 12.45
N THR A 151 -16.86 -14.44 12.05
CA THR A 151 -17.41 -14.50 10.71
C THR A 151 -17.39 -13.12 10.07
N ILE A 152 -16.82 -13.01 8.89
CA ILE A 152 -16.82 -11.79 8.08
C ILE A 152 -17.88 -11.92 6.98
N TYR A 153 -18.84 -10.99 6.95
CA TYR A 153 -19.84 -10.85 5.89
C TYR A 153 -19.49 -9.67 4.98
N GLN A 154 -19.39 -9.91 3.68
CA GLN A 154 -19.20 -8.89 2.66
C GLN A 154 -20.03 -9.23 1.41
N LEU A 155 -20.74 -8.24 0.88
CA LEU A 155 -21.54 -8.35 -0.35
C LEU A 155 -20.87 -7.54 -1.47
N GLY A 156 -20.08 -8.22 -2.29
CA GLY A 156 -19.37 -7.69 -3.45
C GLY A 156 -17.85 -7.62 -3.30
N THR A 157 -17.22 -6.90 -4.21
CA THR A 157 -15.77 -6.70 -4.32
C THR A 157 -15.41 -5.22 -4.13
N LEU A 158 -14.12 -4.87 -4.23
CA LEU A 158 -13.64 -3.49 -4.10
C LEU A 158 -14.34 -2.52 -5.05
N ASP A 159 -14.61 -2.96 -6.28
CA ASP A 159 -15.13 -2.12 -7.35
C ASP A 159 -16.67 -2.11 -7.39
N GLU A 160 -17.30 -3.20 -6.95
CA GLU A 160 -18.76 -3.39 -6.99
C GLU A 160 -19.24 -4.09 -5.71
N HIS A 161 -19.89 -3.34 -4.82
CA HIS A 161 -20.44 -3.85 -3.57
C HIS A 161 -21.85 -3.32 -3.30
N ALA A 162 -22.63 -4.09 -2.53
CA ALA A 162 -23.94 -3.67 -2.07
C ALA A 162 -23.84 -2.43 -1.16
N SER A 163 -24.97 -1.75 -0.94
CA SER A 163 -25.00 -0.66 0.03
C SER A 163 -24.77 -1.18 1.45
N ALA A 164 -24.24 -0.33 2.33
CA ALA A 164 -24.10 -0.67 3.75
C ALA A 164 -25.45 -0.98 4.42
N GLU A 165 -26.53 -0.34 3.96
CA GLU A 165 -27.89 -0.57 4.46
C GLU A 165 -28.39 -1.95 4.05
N ASP A 166 -28.20 -2.36 2.80
CA ASP A 166 -28.58 -3.69 2.34
C ASP A 166 -27.78 -4.78 3.07
N LEU A 167 -26.46 -4.60 3.20
CA LEU A 167 -25.60 -5.51 3.96
C LEU A 167 -26.08 -5.67 5.40
N LEU A 168 -26.35 -4.55 6.08
CA LEU A 168 -26.83 -4.55 7.45
C LEU A 168 -28.19 -5.25 7.59
N ASN A 169 -29.15 -4.93 6.71
CA ASN A 169 -30.49 -5.52 6.76
C ASN A 169 -30.46 -7.03 6.55
N ILE A 170 -29.73 -7.49 5.53
CA ILE A 170 -29.56 -8.90 5.19
C ILE A 170 -28.88 -9.66 6.34
N VAL A 171 -27.75 -9.14 6.84
CA VAL A 171 -27.00 -9.83 7.91
C VAL A 171 -27.77 -9.80 9.23
N THR A 172 -28.51 -8.74 9.52
CA THR A 172 -29.36 -8.69 10.73
C THR A 172 -30.48 -9.72 10.66
N GLU A 173 -31.16 -9.84 9.52
CA GLU A 173 -32.18 -10.87 9.31
C GLU A 173 -31.59 -12.28 9.41
N PHE A 174 -30.41 -12.49 8.82
CA PHE A 174 -29.66 -13.73 8.94
C PHE A 174 -29.34 -14.07 10.40
N ILE A 175 -28.81 -13.13 11.17
CA ILE A 175 -28.50 -13.35 12.59
C ILE A 175 -29.77 -13.68 13.39
N ASN A 176 -30.92 -13.09 13.06
CA ASN A 176 -32.18 -13.41 13.72
C ASN A 176 -32.66 -14.84 13.42
N GLU A 177 -32.66 -15.25 12.15
CA GLU A 177 -33.00 -16.63 11.78
C GLU A 177 -31.98 -17.63 12.33
N PHE A 178 -30.70 -17.27 12.31
CA PHE A 178 -29.61 -18.05 12.87
C PHE A 178 -29.81 -18.30 14.37
N LYS A 179 -30.11 -17.24 15.14
CA LYS A 179 -30.41 -17.37 16.57
C LYS A 179 -31.66 -18.20 16.81
N ALA A 180 -32.70 -18.06 15.99
CA ALA A 180 -33.92 -18.86 16.13
C ALA A 180 -33.68 -20.35 15.89
N LYS A 181 -32.80 -20.71 14.94
CA LYS A 181 -32.50 -22.11 14.56
C LYS A 181 -31.41 -22.75 15.42
N PHE A 182 -30.37 -22.00 15.79
CA PHE A 182 -29.15 -22.54 16.38
C PHE A 182 -28.82 -21.95 17.76
N GLY A 183 -29.60 -21.00 18.25
CA GLY A 183 -29.33 -20.24 19.48
C GLY A 183 -29.35 -21.04 20.78
N GLU A 184 -29.73 -22.32 20.74
CA GLU A 184 -29.54 -23.21 21.89
C GLU A 184 -28.05 -23.51 22.17
N HIS A 185 -27.24 -23.55 21.10
CA HIS A 185 -25.85 -23.98 21.16
C HIS A 185 -24.86 -23.04 20.44
N VAL A 186 -25.36 -21.99 19.77
CA VAL A 186 -24.53 -20.99 19.09
C VAL A 186 -24.95 -19.58 19.47
N HIS A 187 -24.06 -18.86 20.14
CA HIS A 187 -24.35 -17.57 20.75
C HIS A 187 -23.54 -16.48 20.08
N VAL A 188 -24.21 -15.54 19.40
CA VAL A 188 -23.58 -14.34 18.86
C VAL A 188 -23.33 -13.35 19.99
N LEU A 189 -22.07 -13.01 20.21
CA LEU A 189 -21.58 -12.16 21.30
C LEU A 189 -21.60 -10.69 20.88
N ASP A 190 -21.03 -10.41 19.71
CA ASP A 190 -20.89 -9.06 19.17
C ASP A 190 -20.81 -9.06 17.64
N TRP A 191 -21.10 -7.90 17.04
CA TRP A 191 -20.76 -7.63 15.64
C TRP A 191 -20.50 -6.14 15.39
N ALA A 192 -19.65 -5.86 14.40
CA ALA A 192 -19.27 -4.53 13.95
C ALA A 192 -19.44 -4.38 12.44
N LEU A 193 -20.18 -3.37 12.01
CA LEU A 193 -20.22 -2.90 10.63
C LEU A 193 -19.14 -1.83 10.44
N HIS A 194 -18.13 -2.17 9.64
CA HIS A 194 -17.05 -1.27 9.26
C HIS A 194 -17.39 -0.52 7.98
N LEU A 195 -17.39 0.81 8.06
CA LEU A 195 -17.57 1.72 6.94
C LEU A 195 -16.29 2.52 6.64
N ASP A 196 -15.21 2.24 7.34
CA ASP A 196 -13.94 2.97 7.37
C ASP A 196 -12.85 2.37 6.51
N GLU A 197 -13.14 1.22 5.89
CA GLU A 197 -12.24 0.52 4.99
C GLU A 197 -12.72 0.60 3.53
N SER A 198 -12.03 -0.11 2.64
CA SER A 198 -12.29 -0.04 1.21
C SER A 198 -13.68 -0.56 0.81
N THR A 199 -14.18 -1.61 1.47
CA THR A 199 -15.51 -2.19 1.24
C THR A 199 -16.26 -2.29 2.56
N PRO A 200 -17.57 -1.95 2.61
CA PRO A 200 -18.38 -2.23 3.77
C PRO A 200 -18.42 -3.74 4.08
N HIS A 201 -18.16 -4.10 5.33
CA HIS A 201 -18.18 -5.48 5.79
C HIS A 201 -18.56 -5.56 7.27
N ILE A 202 -19.07 -6.71 7.69
CA ILE A 202 -19.45 -6.97 9.08
C ILE A 202 -18.53 -8.05 9.66
N HIS A 203 -17.88 -7.75 10.78
CA HIS A 203 -17.27 -8.77 11.64
C HIS A 203 -18.29 -9.18 12.69
N GLU A 204 -18.58 -10.47 12.81
CA GLU A 204 -19.49 -11.05 13.80
C GLU A 204 -18.76 -12.11 14.59
N ARG A 205 -18.94 -12.14 15.90
CA ARG A 205 -18.27 -13.10 16.77
C ARG A 205 -19.29 -13.93 17.53
N HIS A 206 -19.14 -15.25 17.44
CA HIS A 206 -19.98 -16.21 18.15
C HIS A 206 -19.19 -17.32 18.82
N VAL A 207 -19.81 -17.93 19.83
CA VAL A 207 -19.27 -19.11 20.51
C VAL A 207 -20.24 -20.28 20.37
N PHE A 208 -19.67 -21.47 20.26
CA PHE A 208 -20.42 -22.72 20.27
C PHE A 208 -20.25 -23.38 21.64
N ASP A 209 -21.36 -23.75 22.28
CA ASP A 209 -21.32 -24.45 23.55
C ASP A 209 -22.27 -25.64 23.59
N CYS A 210 -21.93 -26.58 24.46
CA CYS A 210 -22.76 -27.75 24.72
C CYS A 210 -22.46 -28.26 26.12
N LYS A 211 -23.41 -29.03 26.69
CA LYS A 211 -23.18 -29.70 27.96
C LYS A 211 -22.13 -30.80 27.79
N ASN A 212 -21.10 -30.75 28.62
CA ASN A 212 -20.08 -31.78 28.66
C ASN A 212 -20.61 -33.05 29.36
N LYS A 213 -19.78 -34.09 29.46
CA LYS A 213 -20.16 -35.37 30.09
C LYS A 213 -20.52 -35.28 31.58
N TYR A 214 -20.21 -34.15 32.23
CA TYR A 214 -20.53 -33.86 33.63
C TYR A 214 -21.75 -32.93 33.76
N GLY A 215 -22.44 -32.60 32.66
CA GLY A 215 -23.60 -31.73 32.64
C GLY A 215 -23.26 -30.22 32.68
N GLU A 216 -21.99 -29.85 32.61
CA GLU A 216 -21.54 -28.46 32.64
C GLU A 216 -21.49 -27.90 31.23
N VAL A 217 -21.98 -26.67 31.03
CA VAL A 217 -21.88 -25.98 29.74
C VAL A 217 -20.43 -25.57 29.49
N ALA A 218 -19.89 -25.93 28.33
CA ALA A 218 -18.53 -25.61 27.95
C ALA A 218 -18.42 -25.30 26.45
N PRO A 219 -17.49 -24.42 26.04
CA PRO A 219 -17.27 -24.11 24.64
C PRO A 219 -16.76 -25.35 23.88
N GLN A 220 -17.62 -25.94 23.04
CA GLN A 220 -17.39 -27.23 22.37
C GLN A 220 -18.09 -27.28 21.00
N GLN A 221 -17.42 -26.76 19.96
CA GLN A 221 -17.98 -26.66 18.60
C GLN A 221 -18.53 -27.99 18.04
N GLU A 222 -17.72 -29.05 18.02
CA GLU A 222 -18.15 -30.30 17.37
C GLU A 222 -19.37 -30.92 18.05
N LYS A 223 -19.44 -30.83 19.39
CA LYS A 223 -20.58 -31.36 20.16
C LYS A 223 -21.82 -30.50 20.06
N ALA A 224 -21.64 -29.17 20.02
CA ALA A 224 -22.73 -28.23 19.77
C ALA A 224 -23.41 -28.55 18.43
N LEU A 225 -22.61 -28.75 17.38
CA LEU A 225 -23.13 -29.08 16.05
C LEU A 225 -23.76 -30.48 16.00
N GLU A 226 -23.20 -31.45 16.70
CA GLU A 226 -23.82 -32.77 16.86
C GLU A 226 -25.18 -32.69 17.57
N ALA A 227 -25.28 -31.92 18.65
CA ALA A 227 -26.53 -31.70 19.37
C ALA A 227 -27.60 -30.98 18.54
N LEU A 228 -27.17 -30.09 17.62
CA LEU A 228 -28.02 -29.44 16.64
C LEU A 228 -28.43 -30.36 15.47
N GLY A 229 -27.97 -31.62 15.44
CA GLY A 229 -28.35 -32.60 14.43
C GLY A 229 -27.57 -32.50 13.11
N PHE A 230 -26.40 -31.86 13.11
CA PHE A 230 -25.53 -31.88 11.93
C PHE A 230 -24.76 -33.19 11.83
N ASP A 231 -24.78 -33.79 10.65
CA ASP A 231 -23.99 -34.99 10.34
C ASP A 231 -22.62 -34.63 9.76
N LEU A 232 -21.73 -35.63 9.76
CA LEU A 232 -20.48 -35.56 9.02
C LEU A 232 -20.77 -35.53 7.52
N PRO A 233 -19.99 -34.78 6.72
CA PRO A 233 -20.09 -34.84 5.26
C PRO A 233 -20.02 -36.26 4.70
N ASP A 234 -19.17 -37.10 5.30
CA ASP A 234 -19.06 -38.53 5.02
C ASP A 234 -19.26 -39.32 6.33
N PRO A 235 -20.47 -39.88 6.55
CA PRO A 235 -20.80 -40.63 7.77
C PRO A 235 -19.97 -41.90 7.98
N ASP A 236 -19.44 -42.49 6.91
CA ASP A 236 -18.65 -43.72 6.97
C ASP A 236 -17.19 -43.46 7.39
N LYS A 237 -16.76 -42.19 7.38
CA LYS A 237 -15.41 -41.79 7.77
C LYS A 237 -15.36 -41.17 9.16
N PRO A 238 -14.27 -41.38 9.92
CA PRO A 238 -14.12 -40.74 11.23
C PRO A 238 -13.98 -39.21 11.10
N LEU A 239 -14.23 -38.54 12.23
CA LEU A 239 -14.03 -37.10 12.38
C LEU A 239 -12.60 -36.70 11.99
N SER A 240 -12.47 -35.73 11.10
CA SER A 240 -11.18 -35.18 10.68
C SER A 240 -11.29 -33.70 10.29
N ARG A 241 -10.14 -33.07 10.04
CA ARG A 241 -10.10 -31.67 9.53
C ARG A 241 -10.90 -31.48 8.22
N ARG A 242 -11.04 -32.53 7.41
CA ARG A 242 -11.80 -32.50 6.14
C ARG A 242 -13.17 -33.18 6.22
N ASN A 243 -13.48 -33.81 7.35
CA ASN A 243 -14.74 -34.49 7.60
C ASN A 243 -15.23 -34.13 9.00
N ASN A 244 -15.88 -32.98 9.15
CA ASN A 244 -16.40 -32.49 10.42
C ASN A 244 -17.73 -31.76 10.19
N ARG A 245 -18.54 -31.66 11.25
CA ARG A 245 -19.88 -31.07 11.19
C ARG A 245 -19.91 -29.58 10.86
N LYS A 246 -18.78 -28.88 11.03
CA LYS A 246 -18.68 -27.46 10.66
C LYS A 246 -18.87 -27.25 9.15
N ILE A 247 -18.47 -28.22 8.33
CA ILE A 247 -18.62 -28.15 6.88
C ILE A 247 -20.11 -28.16 6.49
N THR A 248 -20.90 -29.08 7.07
CA THR A 248 -22.35 -29.17 6.82
C THR A 248 -23.09 -27.99 7.41
N PHE A 249 -22.69 -27.54 8.61
CA PHE A 249 -23.21 -26.30 9.23
C PHE A 249 -22.96 -25.05 8.38
N ASP A 250 -21.75 -24.87 7.87
CA ASP A 250 -21.40 -23.71 7.05
C ASP A 250 -22.13 -23.70 5.70
N ALA A 251 -22.37 -24.89 5.11
CA ALA A 251 -23.20 -25.03 3.93
C ALA A 251 -24.66 -24.63 4.22
N ALA A 252 -25.22 -25.04 5.35
CA ALA A 252 -26.57 -24.64 5.77
C ALA A 252 -26.68 -23.13 6.03
N CYS A 253 -25.69 -22.54 6.72
CA CYS A 253 -25.61 -21.09 6.93
C CYS A 253 -25.50 -20.34 5.60
N ARG A 254 -24.66 -20.81 4.68
CA ARG A 254 -24.53 -20.21 3.35
C ARG A 254 -25.88 -20.23 2.63
N LYS A 255 -26.55 -21.38 2.57
CA LYS A 255 -27.87 -21.51 1.93
C LYS A 255 -28.90 -20.52 2.50
N MET A 256 -28.99 -20.43 3.83
CA MET A 256 -29.89 -19.50 4.51
C MET A 256 -29.57 -18.04 4.18
N LEU A 257 -28.29 -17.65 4.16
CA LEU A 257 -27.88 -16.29 3.81
C LEU A 257 -28.20 -15.93 2.35
N PHE A 258 -28.03 -16.88 1.42
CA PHE A 258 -28.42 -16.71 0.01
C PHE A 258 -29.94 -16.54 -0.15
N GLU A 259 -30.75 -17.35 0.55
CA GLU A 259 -32.21 -17.22 0.53
C GLU A 259 -32.68 -15.86 1.06
N ILE A 260 -32.04 -15.36 2.13
CA ILE A 260 -32.31 -14.03 2.67
C ILE A 260 -31.92 -12.94 1.66
N ALA A 261 -30.70 -12.99 1.10
CA ALA A 261 -30.25 -12.00 0.14
C ALA A 261 -31.19 -11.89 -1.09
N LYS A 262 -31.71 -13.03 -1.58
CA LYS A 262 -32.71 -13.05 -2.66
C LYS A 262 -34.03 -12.38 -2.25
N ARG A 263 -34.50 -12.56 -1.01
CA ARG A 263 -35.70 -11.87 -0.51
C ARG A 263 -35.53 -10.35 -0.44
N HIS A 264 -34.29 -9.89 -0.25
CA HIS A 264 -33.91 -8.47 -0.28
C HIS A 264 -33.62 -7.96 -1.70
N GLY A 265 -33.83 -8.77 -2.75
CA GLY A 265 -33.68 -8.37 -4.15
C GLY A 265 -32.23 -8.31 -4.64
N LEU A 266 -31.29 -8.98 -3.95
CA LEU A 266 -29.91 -9.13 -4.43
C LEU A 266 -29.72 -10.49 -5.10
N ASP A 267 -29.37 -10.44 -6.39
CA ASP A 267 -28.92 -11.63 -7.14
C ASP A 267 -27.42 -11.85 -6.91
N LEU A 268 -27.12 -12.93 -6.20
CA LEU A 268 -25.77 -13.33 -5.83
C LEU A 268 -25.27 -14.47 -6.73
N GLU A 269 -23.96 -14.51 -6.96
CA GLU A 269 -23.32 -15.61 -7.67
C GLU A 269 -23.40 -16.90 -6.82
N GLU A 270 -24.10 -17.92 -7.30
CA GLU A 270 -24.34 -19.16 -6.55
C GLU A 270 -23.13 -20.10 -6.53
N GLU A 271 -22.30 -20.08 -7.58
CA GLU A 271 -21.16 -20.97 -7.71
C GLU A 271 -20.07 -20.63 -6.68
N ALA A 272 -19.75 -21.61 -5.83
CA ALA A 272 -18.65 -21.48 -4.89
C ALA A 272 -17.32 -21.63 -5.63
N GLU A 273 -16.62 -20.52 -5.89
CA GLU A 273 -15.21 -20.59 -6.27
C GLU A 273 -14.40 -21.14 -5.09
N TYR A 274 -14.08 -22.43 -5.11
CA TYR A 274 -13.02 -22.98 -4.27
C TYR A 274 -11.68 -22.49 -4.81
N GLY A 275 -11.26 -21.30 -4.38
CA GLY A 275 -10.01 -20.72 -4.80
C GLY A 275 -8.82 -21.59 -4.40
N ASN A 276 -8.07 -22.11 -5.38
CA ASN A 276 -6.71 -22.64 -5.22
C ASN A 276 -5.69 -21.57 -4.76
N ARG A 277 -6.15 -20.36 -4.42
CA ARG A 277 -5.32 -19.30 -3.84
C ARG A 277 -5.24 -19.54 -2.33
N LYS A 278 -4.02 -19.71 -1.83
CA LYS A 278 -3.74 -19.76 -0.39
C LYS A 278 -4.30 -18.47 0.22
N TYR A 279 -5.30 -18.59 1.09
CA TYR A 279 -5.83 -17.44 1.84
C TYR A 279 -4.68 -16.80 2.61
N LEU A 280 -4.43 -15.53 2.33
CA LEU A 280 -3.47 -14.70 3.04
C LEU A 280 -4.28 -13.86 4.03
N GLU A 281 -3.81 -13.78 5.28
CA GLU A 281 -4.40 -12.86 6.24
C GLU A 281 -4.29 -11.43 5.69
N LYS A 282 -5.23 -10.55 6.06
CA LYS A 282 -5.26 -9.17 5.55
C LYS A 282 -3.91 -8.46 5.71
N GLN A 283 -3.21 -8.71 6.83
CA GLN A 283 -1.87 -8.18 7.09
C GLN A 283 -0.83 -8.71 6.10
N ASP A 284 -0.84 -10.03 5.82
CA ASP A 284 0.05 -10.63 4.83
C ASP A 284 -0.22 -10.13 3.41
N PHE A 285 -1.50 -9.91 3.07
CA PHE A 285 -1.89 -9.33 1.79
C PHE A 285 -1.40 -7.89 1.65
N ILE A 286 -1.55 -7.07 2.69
CA ILE A 286 -1.03 -5.70 2.73
C ILE A 286 0.49 -5.70 2.57
N LEU A 287 1.20 -6.58 3.30
CA LEU A 287 2.65 -6.69 3.24
C LEU A 287 3.14 -7.15 1.86
N ALA A 288 2.42 -8.07 1.21
CA ALA A 288 2.72 -8.49 -0.16
C ALA A 288 2.54 -7.32 -1.16
N LYS A 289 1.43 -6.57 -1.04
CA LYS A 289 1.16 -5.36 -1.83
C LYS A 289 2.23 -4.28 -1.64
N GLN A 290 2.65 -4.03 -0.40
CA GLN A 290 3.72 -3.08 -0.10
C GLN A 290 5.06 -3.52 -0.71
N LYS A 291 5.41 -4.80 -0.62
CA LYS A 291 6.61 -5.35 -1.28
C LYS A 291 6.56 -5.21 -2.79
N GLU A 292 5.41 -5.44 -3.41
CA GLU A 292 5.21 -5.25 -4.85
C GLU A 292 5.41 -3.79 -5.24
N GLN A 293 4.84 -2.84 -4.48
CA GLN A 293 5.04 -1.41 -4.71
C GLN A 293 6.50 -0.99 -4.55
N LEU A 294 7.19 -1.48 -3.52
CA LEU A 294 8.62 -1.23 -3.32
C LEU A 294 9.45 -1.79 -4.48
N ALA A 295 9.12 -2.98 -5.00
CA ALA A 295 9.79 -3.54 -6.16
C ALA A 295 9.59 -2.68 -7.42
N VAL A 296 8.38 -2.13 -7.63
CA VAL A 296 8.11 -1.20 -8.73
C VAL A 296 8.91 0.10 -8.58
N GLN A 297 8.98 0.66 -7.37
CA GLN A 297 9.79 1.85 -7.09
C GLN A 297 11.29 1.58 -7.29
N GLN A 298 11.78 0.41 -6.86
CA GLN A 298 13.17 0.00 -7.07
C GLN A 298 13.50 -0.11 -8.56
N ASN A 299 12.66 -0.77 -9.35
CA ASN A 299 12.86 -0.88 -10.80
C ASN A 299 12.93 0.51 -11.48
N ARG A 300 12.11 1.47 -11.01
CA ARG A 300 12.13 2.85 -11.53
C ARG A 300 13.42 3.59 -11.13
N LEU A 301 13.94 3.35 -9.92
CA LEU A 301 15.23 3.89 -9.48
C LEU A 301 16.40 3.30 -10.29
N ASP A 302 16.37 2.00 -10.57
CA ASP A 302 17.39 1.34 -11.37
C ASP A 302 17.40 1.89 -12.81
N GLU A 303 16.22 2.10 -13.41
CA GLU A 303 16.09 2.73 -14.74
C GLU A 303 16.63 4.17 -14.76
N LEU A 304 16.32 4.97 -13.73
CA LEU A 304 16.85 6.33 -13.58
C LEU A 304 18.36 6.33 -13.42
N THR A 305 18.91 5.38 -12.66
CA THR A 305 20.36 5.24 -12.45
C THR A 305 21.09 4.93 -13.77
N LEU A 306 20.52 4.06 -14.61
CA LEU A 306 21.07 3.80 -15.95
C LEU A 306 21.09 5.05 -16.82
N LYS A 307 20.00 5.84 -16.83
CA LYS A 307 19.93 7.10 -17.59
C LYS A 307 20.95 8.14 -17.12
N VAL A 308 21.19 8.22 -15.81
CA VAL A 308 22.22 9.11 -15.25
C VAL A 308 23.62 8.69 -15.72
N ASN A 309 23.93 7.39 -15.72
CA ASN A 309 25.21 6.87 -16.19
C ASN A 309 25.41 7.10 -17.71
N ASP A 310 24.37 6.92 -18.52
CA ASP A 310 24.42 7.20 -19.96
C ASP A 310 24.68 8.70 -20.21
N MET A 311 24.01 9.57 -19.44
CA MET A 311 24.23 11.02 -19.53
C MET A 311 25.64 11.41 -19.11
N GLU A 312 26.19 10.80 -18.06
CA GLU A 312 27.58 11.03 -17.64
C GLU A 312 28.58 10.63 -18.73
N THR A 313 28.36 9.49 -19.38
CA THR A 313 29.19 9.02 -20.50
C THR A 313 29.12 9.99 -21.69
N LEU A 314 27.93 10.48 -22.03
CA LEU A 314 27.76 11.49 -23.08
C LEU A 314 28.48 12.81 -22.75
N ILE A 315 28.42 13.26 -21.49
CA ILE A 315 29.15 14.46 -21.05
C ILE A 315 30.67 14.24 -21.23
N ASP A 316 31.18 13.06 -20.93
CA ASP A 316 32.60 12.72 -21.12
C ASP A 316 33.03 12.76 -22.59
N GLU A 317 32.25 12.15 -23.47
CA GLU A 317 32.51 12.14 -24.92
C GLU A 317 32.45 13.55 -25.53
N VAL A 318 31.41 14.31 -25.19
CA VAL A 318 31.22 15.68 -25.70
C VAL A 318 32.30 16.62 -25.16
N SER A 319 32.68 16.48 -23.88
CA SER A 319 33.74 17.32 -23.29
C SER A 319 35.09 17.06 -23.95
N ALA A 320 35.38 15.79 -24.29
CA ALA A 320 36.57 15.43 -25.04
C ALA A 320 36.59 16.07 -26.44
N ALA A 321 35.49 15.95 -27.19
CA ALA A 321 35.37 16.53 -28.52
C ALA A 321 35.43 18.07 -28.50
N ALA A 322 34.75 18.70 -27.53
CA ALA A 322 34.74 20.15 -27.38
C ALA A 322 36.13 20.71 -27.05
N TYR A 323 36.89 20.04 -26.18
CA TYR A 323 38.27 20.46 -25.88
C TYR A 323 39.17 20.32 -27.11
N ASP A 324 39.13 19.18 -27.81
CA ASP A 324 39.96 18.96 -28.99
C ASP A 324 39.63 20.00 -30.09
N LYS A 325 38.35 20.34 -30.27
CA LYS A 325 37.93 21.39 -31.22
C LYS A 325 38.35 22.79 -30.78
N ALA A 326 38.27 23.10 -29.49
CA ALA A 326 38.73 24.38 -28.96
C ALA A 326 40.25 24.56 -29.19
N VAL A 327 41.05 23.50 -29.00
CA VAL A 327 42.47 23.53 -29.30
C VAL A 327 42.70 23.84 -30.78
N GLU A 328 42.01 23.15 -31.69
CA GLU A 328 42.10 23.38 -33.14
C GLU A 328 41.81 24.84 -33.51
N VAL A 329 40.67 25.38 -33.03
CA VAL A 329 40.26 26.77 -33.29
C VAL A 329 41.27 27.77 -32.73
N VAL A 330 41.78 27.56 -31.51
CA VAL A 330 42.81 28.45 -30.93
C VAL A 330 44.09 28.41 -31.74
N THR A 331 44.53 27.24 -32.21
CA THR A 331 45.71 27.15 -33.08
C THR A 331 45.50 27.83 -34.43
N ASP A 332 44.32 27.71 -35.03
CA ASP A 332 44.01 28.37 -36.29
C ASP A 332 43.94 29.88 -36.12
N VAL A 333 43.30 30.38 -35.05
CA VAL A 333 43.26 31.81 -34.73
C VAL A 333 44.67 32.35 -34.46
N VAL A 334 45.52 31.63 -33.72
CA VAL A 334 46.93 32.04 -33.52
C VAL A 334 47.69 32.06 -34.85
N ARG A 335 47.45 31.07 -35.72
CA ARG A 335 48.05 31.01 -37.06
C ARG A 335 47.61 32.19 -37.94
N THR A 336 46.36 32.63 -37.84
CA THR A 336 45.83 33.71 -38.69
C THR A 336 46.05 35.09 -38.10
N GLU A 337 45.85 35.29 -36.80
CA GLU A 337 45.80 36.62 -36.18
C GLU A 337 47.17 37.10 -35.69
N THR A 338 48.06 36.21 -35.27
CA THR A 338 49.16 36.63 -34.39
C THR A 338 50.12 37.64 -35.00
N ARG A 339 50.26 37.79 -36.32
CA ARG A 339 51.12 38.84 -36.91
C ARG A 339 50.66 39.30 -38.30
N LYS A 340 49.34 39.39 -38.52
CA LYS A 340 48.74 39.94 -39.76
C LYS A 340 49.23 41.35 -40.04
N GLU A 341 49.31 42.17 -39.01
CA GLU A 341 49.73 43.57 -39.15
C GLU A 341 51.23 43.69 -39.48
N ASP A 342 52.08 42.83 -38.91
CA ASP A 342 53.51 42.82 -39.24
C ASP A 342 53.75 42.36 -40.70
N MET A 343 52.99 41.38 -41.17
CA MET A 343 53.03 40.92 -42.57
C MET A 343 52.60 42.03 -43.52
N ARG A 344 51.50 42.71 -43.19
CA ARG A 344 51.00 43.88 -43.93
C ARG A 344 52.04 45.00 -43.97
N MET A 345 52.70 45.28 -42.86
CA MET A 345 53.76 46.30 -42.78
C MET A 345 54.95 45.94 -43.69
N ILE A 346 55.37 44.68 -43.73
CA ILE A 346 56.46 44.21 -44.61
C ILE A 346 56.06 44.32 -46.09
N GLU A 347 54.82 43.94 -46.43
CA GLU A 347 54.29 44.05 -47.80
C GLU A 347 54.14 45.50 -48.25
N ASP A 348 53.65 46.40 -47.38
CA ASP A 348 53.52 47.82 -47.68
C ASP A 348 54.89 48.49 -47.81
N THR A 349 55.87 48.08 -46.99
CA THR A 349 57.27 48.50 -47.13
C THR A 349 57.86 48.01 -48.45
N LYS A 350 57.55 46.77 -48.88
CA LYS A 350 57.98 46.24 -50.17
C LYS A 350 57.41 47.05 -51.33
N LYS A 351 56.10 47.35 -51.30
CA LYS A 351 55.44 48.22 -52.30
C LYS A 351 56.09 49.59 -52.35
N TRP A 352 56.38 50.19 -51.19
CA TRP A 352 57.03 51.49 -51.08
C TRP A 352 58.45 51.51 -51.66
N VAL A 353 59.23 50.45 -51.48
CA VAL A 353 60.59 50.30 -52.05
C VAL A 353 60.55 50.17 -53.58
N LEU A 354 59.54 49.50 -54.12
CA LEU A 354 59.35 49.28 -55.56
C LEU A 354 58.68 50.44 -56.28
N SER A 355 58.17 51.45 -55.56
CA SER A 355 57.50 52.61 -56.15
C SER A 355 58.38 53.36 -57.16
N PRO A 356 57.80 53.87 -58.25
CA PRO A 356 58.53 54.56 -59.32
C PRO A 356 59.11 55.92 -58.86
N GLU A 357 58.61 56.52 -57.78
CA GLU A 357 59.13 57.81 -57.27
C GLU A 357 60.48 57.70 -56.50
N ARG A 358 61.04 56.49 -56.38
CA ARG A 358 62.26 56.26 -55.58
C ARG A 358 63.52 56.58 -56.39
N LYS A 359 64.40 57.40 -55.79
CA LYS A 359 65.67 57.86 -56.38
C LYS A 359 66.78 56.81 -56.47
N ALA A 360 66.57 55.61 -55.90
CA ALA A 360 67.57 54.55 -55.84
C ALA A 360 67.64 53.74 -57.17
N PRO A 361 68.83 53.25 -57.59
CA PRO A 361 68.97 52.40 -58.77
C PRO A 361 68.05 51.17 -58.72
N GLN A 362 67.51 50.75 -59.87
CA GLN A 362 66.56 49.63 -59.96
C GLN A 362 67.10 48.33 -59.35
N ALA A 363 68.34 47.97 -59.66
CA ALA A 363 69.01 46.79 -59.12
C ALA A 363 69.07 46.79 -57.57
N THR A 364 69.22 47.97 -56.95
CA THR A 364 69.24 48.13 -55.49
C THR A 364 67.84 47.98 -54.89
N ARG A 365 66.80 48.47 -55.59
CA ARG A 365 65.39 48.34 -55.17
C ARG A 365 64.91 46.90 -55.23
N GLU A 366 65.23 46.18 -56.30
CA GLU A 366 64.90 44.75 -56.47
C GLU A 366 65.64 43.89 -55.43
N TYR A 367 66.91 44.18 -55.15
CA TYR A 367 67.67 43.50 -54.09
C TYR A 367 67.03 43.69 -52.70
N ALA A 368 66.61 44.91 -52.36
CA ALA A 368 65.93 45.19 -51.10
C ALA A 368 64.55 44.51 -51.00
N ALA A 369 63.77 44.50 -52.08
CA ALA A 369 62.49 43.79 -52.15
C ALA A 369 62.67 42.27 -51.97
N HIS A 370 63.70 41.67 -52.60
CA HIS A 370 64.03 40.26 -52.42
C HIS A 370 64.42 39.92 -50.96
N ARG A 371 65.10 40.83 -50.26
CA ARG A 371 65.39 40.66 -48.83
C ARG A 371 64.12 40.73 -47.98
N LEU A 372 63.18 41.62 -48.30
CA LEU A 372 61.87 41.66 -47.62
C LEU A 372 61.06 40.37 -47.87
N ASP A 373 61.12 39.80 -49.07
CA ASP A 373 60.51 38.49 -49.37
C ASP A 373 61.12 37.36 -48.53
N THR A 374 62.45 37.38 -48.37
CA THR A 374 63.14 36.41 -47.50
C THR A 374 62.73 36.56 -46.03
N VAL A 375 62.49 37.79 -45.56
CA VAL A 375 62.01 38.06 -44.20
C VAL A 375 60.59 37.56 -44.04
N LEU A 376 59.71 37.82 -45.00
CA LEU A 376 58.32 37.37 -45.00
C LEU A 376 58.21 35.83 -45.01
N ASP A 377 59.03 35.13 -45.80
CA ASP A 377 59.09 33.66 -45.80
C ASP A 377 59.57 33.08 -44.45
N LYS A 378 60.61 33.67 -43.84
CA LYS A 378 61.07 33.27 -42.50
C LYS A 378 60.00 33.51 -41.44
N PHE A 379 59.23 34.58 -41.60
CA PHE A 379 58.14 34.92 -40.71
C PHE A 379 56.97 33.94 -40.81
N LEU A 380 56.56 33.57 -42.02
CA LEU A 380 55.56 32.54 -42.28
C LEU A 380 55.97 31.18 -41.66
N LYS A 381 57.23 30.77 -41.86
CA LYS A 381 57.77 29.53 -41.30
C LYS A 381 57.82 29.53 -39.77
N THR A 382 58.21 30.65 -39.15
CA THR A 382 58.23 30.77 -37.68
C THR A 382 56.83 30.76 -37.07
N MET A 383 55.84 31.34 -37.75
CA MET A 383 54.43 31.26 -37.35
C MET A 383 53.90 29.82 -37.42
N GLN A 384 54.13 29.12 -38.53
CA GLN A 384 53.71 27.72 -38.70
C GLN A 384 54.32 26.81 -37.63
N THR A 385 55.61 26.97 -37.34
CA THR A 385 56.29 26.20 -36.29
C THR A 385 55.83 26.55 -34.88
N THR A 386 55.47 27.81 -34.61
CA THR A 386 54.93 28.24 -33.31
C THR A 386 53.51 27.70 -33.08
N ALA A 387 52.64 27.76 -34.09
CA ALA A 387 51.30 27.20 -34.02
C ALA A 387 51.33 25.67 -33.81
N ALA A 388 52.20 24.96 -34.55
CA ALA A 388 52.37 23.52 -34.37
C ALA A 388 52.87 23.16 -32.96
N ARG A 389 53.84 23.91 -32.41
CA ARG A 389 54.33 23.72 -31.03
C ARG A 389 53.27 24.03 -29.97
N LEU A 390 52.40 25.01 -30.22
CA LEU A 390 51.27 25.32 -29.35
C LEU A 390 50.26 24.17 -29.34
N GLN A 391 49.90 23.66 -30.54
CA GLN A 391 49.02 22.50 -30.69
C GLN A 391 49.54 21.30 -29.92
N GLU A 392 50.82 20.97 -30.13
CA GLU A 392 51.48 19.84 -29.48
C GLU A 392 51.42 19.97 -27.96
N LYS A 393 51.71 21.16 -27.41
CA LYS A 393 51.64 21.41 -25.96
C LYS A 393 50.23 21.25 -25.39
N LEU A 394 49.20 21.73 -26.10
CA LEU A 394 47.81 21.67 -25.64
C LEU A 394 47.19 20.28 -25.76
N LEU A 395 47.72 19.44 -26.66
CA LEU A 395 47.32 18.03 -26.84
C LEU A 395 48.11 17.04 -25.99
N LYS A 396 49.15 17.48 -25.25
CA LYS A 396 49.87 16.62 -24.30
C LYS A 396 48.89 15.99 -23.29
N PRO A 397 49.07 14.72 -22.90
CA PRO A 397 48.10 13.98 -22.07
C PRO A 397 47.68 14.71 -20.80
N GLU A 398 48.62 15.30 -20.05
CA GLU A 398 48.32 16.03 -18.81
C GLU A 398 47.50 17.31 -19.03
N ALA A 399 47.87 18.11 -20.04
CA ALA A 399 47.16 19.34 -20.38
C ALA A 399 45.77 19.05 -20.95
N ARG A 400 45.68 18.03 -21.81
CA ARG A 400 44.42 17.55 -22.39
C ARG A 400 43.48 17.00 -21.32
N GLN A 401 43.97 16.19 -20.38
CA GLN A 401 43.14 15.65 -19.30
C GLN A 401 42.61 16.77 -18.40
N LYS A 402 43.47 17.70 -17.99
CA LYS A 402 43.07 18.84 -17.15
C LYS A 402 42.06 19.75 -17.86
N GLY A 403 42.25 19.98 -19.16
CA GLY A 403 41.33 20.76 -19.97
C GLY A 403 39.98 20.09 -20.16
N LYS A 404 39.97 18.78 -20.44
CA LYS A 404 38.75 17.97 -20.51
C LYS A 404 37.95 18.01 -19.22
N GLU A 405 38.61 17.85 -18.07
CA GLU A 405 37.94 17.91 -16.77
C GLU A 405 37.29 19.27 -16.51
N GLN A 406 37.94 20.37 -16.90
CA GLN A 406 37.35 21.71 -16.77
C GLN A 406 36.13 21.92 -17.67
N VAL A 407 36.14 21.35 -18.89
CA VAL A 407 34.99 21.38 -19.78
C VAL A 407 33.86 20.51 -19.21
N LYS A 408 34.19 19.33 -18.67
CA LYS A 408 33.27 18.40 -18.04
C LYS A 408 32.54 19.03 -16.85
N GLU A 409 33.27 19.65 -15.92
CA GLU A 409 32.67 20.30 -14.75
C GLU A 409 31.72 21.43 -15.15
N LYS A 410 32.10 22.26 -16.12
CA LYS A 410 31.21 23.32 -16.65
C LYS A 410 29.98 22.75 -17.36
N ALA A 411 30.12 21.64 -18.06
CA ALA A 411 29.00 20.95 -18.70
C ALA A 411 28.04 20.37 -17.64
N ARG A 412 28.57 19.76 -16.58
CA ARG A 412 27.78 19.29 -15.42
C ARG A 412 27.00 20.43 -14.78
N ASP A 413 27.65 21.55 -14.48
CA ASP A 413 26.99 22.73 -13.90
C ASP A 413 25.86 23.26 -14.79
N SER A 414 26.10 23.32 -16.11
CA SER A 414 25.09 23.77 -17.08
C SER A 414 23.88 22.83 -17.14
N VAL A 415 24.13 21.51 -17.09
CA VAL A 415 23.07 20.50 -17.04
C VAL A 415 22.27 20.61 -15.73
N LEU A 416 22.93 20.80 -14.58
CA LEU A 416 22.25 21.00 -13.30
C LEU A 416 21.37 22.25 -13.31
N GLN A 417 21.86 23.37 -13.86
CA GLN A 417 21.08 24.58 -14.02
C GLN A 417 19.88 24.39 -14.94
N LEU A 418 20.05 23.69 -16.06
CA LEU A 418 18.95 23.36 -16.98
C LEU A 418 17.91 22.47 -16.31
N LEU A 419 18.33 21.44 -15.58
CA LEU A 419 17.45 20.57 -14.81
C LEU A 419 16.65 21.35 -13.77
N SER A 420 17.32 22.25 -13.04
CA SER A 420 16.68 23.10 -12.03
C SER A 420 15.63 24.02 -12.64
N ARG A 421 15.93 24.59 -13.82
CA ARG A 421 14.97 25.40 -14.58
C ARG A 421 13.78 24.57 -15.08
N LEU A 422 14.03 23.41 -15.66
CA LEU A 422 12.98 22.51 -16.15
C LEU A 422 12.07 22.02 -15.00
N GLN A 423 12.65 21.73 -13.83
CA GLN A 423 11.90 21.40 -12.62
C GLN A 423 11.00 22.56 -12.19
N ALA A 424 11.52 23.80 -12.16
CA ALA A 424 10.73 24.98 -11.84
C ALA A 424 9.60 25.23 -12.87
N GLU A 425 9.86 25.05 -14.16
CA GLU A 425 8.85 25.17 -15.23
C GLU A 425 7.77 24.08 -15.14
N GLN A 426 8.16 22.85 -14.81
CA GLN A 426 7.23 21.73 -14.61
C GLN A 426 6.34 21.95 -13.38
N ALA A 427 6.91 22.45 -12.29
CA ALA A 427 6.18 22.84 -11.09
C ALA A 427 5.17 23.96 -11.36
N GLN A 428 5.48 24.92 -12.22
CA GLN A 428 4.55 25.96 -12.65
C GLN A 428 3.45 25.47 -13.61
N ARG A 429 3.74 24.51 -14.49
CA ARG A 429 2.76 23.94 -15.44
C ARG A 429 1.77 22.97 -14.78
N ASN A 430 2.19 22.25 -13.75
CA ASN A 430 1.36 21.31 -13.00
C ASN A 430 1.36 21.65 -11.49
N PRO A 431 0.65 22.72 -11.07
CA PRO A 431 0.59 23.12 -9.65
C PRO A 431 -0.05 22.05 -8.74
N SER A 432 -0.78 21.08 -9.31
CA SER A 432 -1.35 19.94 -8.59
C SER A 432 -0.32 18.92 -8.10
N VAL A 433 0.86 18.84 -8.74
CA VAL A 433 1.92 17.85 -8.40
C VAL A 433 2.76 18.29 -7.20
N LEU A 434 2.94 19.60 -6.99
CA LEU A 434 3.58 20.16 -5.80
C LEU A 434 2.81 19.83 -4.51
N SER A 435 1.47 19.82 -4.56
CA SER A 435 0.63 19.49 -3.41
C SER A 435 0.78 18.04 -2.91
N THR A 436 1.30 17.15 -3.76
CA THR A 436 1.57 15.75 -3.43
C THR A 436 2.97 15.51 -2.86
N ALA A 437 3.97 16.33 -3.21
CA ALA A 437 5.33 16.21 -2.69
C ALA A 437 5.48 16.82 -1.28
N GLU A 438 4.86 17.97 -1.02
CA GLU A 438 4.86 18.59 0.33
C GLU A 438 4.04 17.79 1.36
N LYS A 439 3.08 16.97 0.90
CA LYS A 439 2.34 16.05 1.78
C LYS A 439 3.13 14.78 2.13
N SER A 440 4.12 14.39 1.33
CA SER A 440 4.98 13.23 1.63
C SER A 440 6.12 13.55 2.60
N GLU A 441 6.69 14.76 2.57
CA GLU A 441 7.75 15.15 3.52
C GLU A 441 7.21 15.43 4.94
N ASN A 442 5.98 15.96 5.06
CA ASN A 442 5.36 16.23 6.37
C ASN A 442 4.73 15.00 7.07
N ARG A 443 4.89 13.79 6.53
CA ARG A 443 4.37 12.54 7.15
C ARG A 443 5.44 11.68 7.81
N PHE A 444 6.70 12.13 7.85
CA PHE A 444 7.83 11.40 8.45
C PHE A 444 8.47 12.13 9.65
N GLN A 445 7.72 12.98 10.37
CA GLN A 445 8.14 13.52 11.68
C GLN A 445 7.29 12.97 12.81
#